data_AF-A0AA36IZU5-F1
#
_entry.id   AF-A0AA36IZU5-F1
#
_cell.length_a   1.000
_cell.length_b   1.000
_cell.length_c   1.000
_cell.angle_alpha   90.00
_cell.angle_beta   90.00
_cell.angle_gamma   90.00
#
_symmetry.space_group_name_H-M   'P 1'
#
loop_
_entity.id
_entity.type
_entity.pdbx_description
1 polymer ?
#
loop_
_entity_poly.entity_id
_entity_poly.type
_entity_poly.pdbx_seq_one_letter_code
_entity_poly.pdbx_strand_id
1 'polypeptide(L)'
;MTGHAFRAMRSAAGIRRAVRARRFSDVPRSEPESQGAKEPWHVFTPRGLAILNTAGNLCALAAAATHDHALVRVLSGAAASCVASFNFLMPKPLKEHQKTAGSWGLAFAVLHFANLALLLHEQNHGLHLTDEQEDIYEHGFQSHGVTPRQFAKLLKAGATFKNYAPGEKISESGRAVNRVLYVTEGTCVAERAAGVVSIEYHQDVFIGTLWPAVWRAEFLGEPMDESAEDEEDWEDSWLIAQAESHGLRGRGTSAELHAMLRTGLEEKVGKLTNIRAGSAWVSDIVAGPKGCRLLEWPLGSFSCAVGSDEQLCKAFKQVETMCLASKIVKGASRKALEGYREILQAMLSDERLTPEEKLALDRYRARHGIPDGEHLKMLETFGWSSEDFEAGMRKGFWSSIRQNWLASHKS
;
A
#
# COMPACT_ATOMS: atom_id res chain seq x y z
N MET A 1 -40.27 -34.30 0.21
CA MET A 1 -40.79 -34.04 1.57
C MET A 1 -41.77 -32.89 1.48
N THR A 2 -43.04 -33.24 1.36
CA THR A 2 -44.17 -32.34 1.08
C THR A 2 -45.17 -32.46 2.21
N GLY A 3 -45.73 -31.32 2.65
CA GLY A 3 -46.96 -31.28 3.43
C GLY A 3 -46.77 -30.78 4.86
N HIS A 4 -47.27 -29.58 5.15
CA HIS A 4 -48.51 -29.46 5.91
C HIS A 4 -49.00 -28.01 5.91
N ALA A 5 -50.08 -27.79 5.18
CA ALA A 5 -50.97 -26.65 5.30
C ALA A 5 -52.36 -27.15 5.75
N PHE A 6 -53.13 -26.27 6.38
CA PHE A 6 -54.59 -26.31 6.60
C PHE A 6 -55.20 -27.21 7.71
N ARG A 7 -55.57 -26.58 8.83
CA ARG A 7 -56.86 -26.65 9.58
C ARG A 7 -56.71 -25.77 10.83
N ALA A 8 -57.66 -24.97 11.32
CA ALA A 8 -59.10 -25.03 11.18
C ALA A 8 -59.72 -23.63 11.35
N MET A 9 -60.79 -23.39 10.59
CA MET A 9 -61.74 -22.30 10.73
C MET A 9 -63.07 -22.90 11.21
N ARG A 10 -63.84 -22.12 11.99
CA ARG A 10 -65.22 -22.30 12.48
C ARG A 10 -65.36 -22.72 13.95
N SER A 11 -65.71 -21.74 14.78
CA SER A 11 -66.97 -21.81 15.53
C SER A 11 -67.43 -20.39 15.87
N ALA A 12 -68.42 -19.92 15.13
CA ALA A 12 -69.25 -18.79 15.48
C ALA A 12 -70.52 -19.36 16.14
N ALA A 13 -70.72 -19.07 17.41
CA ALA A 13 -71.97 -19.31 18.12
C ALA A 13 -72.13 -18.17 19.13
N GLY A 14 -73.32 -17.57 19.12
CA GLY A 14 -73.52 -16.21 19.57
C GLY A 14 -73.61 -16.05 21.08
N ILE A 15 -73.33 -14.83 21.51
CA ILE A 15 -73.86 -14.28 22.75
C ILE A 15 -74.40 -12.87 22.43
N ARG A 16 -75.70 -12.82 22.15
CA ARG A 16 -76.52 -11.61 22.25
C ARG A 16 -77.00 -11.49 23.70
N ARG A 17 -76.75 -10.34 24.34
CA ARG A 17 -77.44 -9.73 25.53
C ARG A 17 -76.37 -8.95 26.31
N ALA A 18 -76.56 -7.73 26.80
CA ALA A 18 -77.70 -6.84 26.80
C ALA A 18 -77.15 -5.41 26.99
N VAL A 19 -77.68 -4.48 26.20
CA VAL A 19 -77.50 -3.04 26.42
C VAL A 19 -78.27 -2.67 27.67
N ARG A 20 -77.57 -2.39 28.78
CA ARG A 20 -78.16 -1.83 30.00
C ARG A 20 -77.73 -0.38 30.10
N ALA A 21 -78.57 0.50 29.56
CA ALA A 21 -78.54 1.93 29.83
C ALA A 21 -78.72 2.15 31.35
N ARG A 22 -77.62 2.45 32.06
CA ARG A 22 -77.71 3.07 33.39
C ARG A 22 -77.89 4.56 33.19
N ARG A 23 -79.11 5.04 33.46
CA ARG A 23 -79.35 6.42 33.88
C ARG A 23 -78.48 6.69 35.11
N PHE A 24 -77.46 7.53 34.96
CA PHE A 24 -76.86 8.23 36.08
C PHE A 24 -77.61 9.55 36.21
N SER A 25 -78.66 9.52 37.03
CA SER A 25 -79.20 10.71 37.67
C SER A 25 -78.29 11.05 38.86
N ASP A 26 -78.09 12.35 39.08
CA ASP A 26 -77.65 12.98 40.33
C ASP A 26 -76.18 12.77 40.74
N VAL A 27 -75.29 13.54 40.11
CA VAL A 27 -74.02 13.95 40.71
C VAL A 27 -74.18 15.37 41.24
N PRO A 28 -73.98 15.62 42.56
CA PRO A 28 -74.01 16.96 43.12
C PRO A 28 -72.91 17.81 42.50
N ARG A 29 -73.29 19.00 42.03
CA ARG A 29 -72.40 20.04 41.50
C ARG A 29 -71.69 20.69 42.70
N SER A 30 -70.58 20.12 43.14
CA SER A 30 -69.67 20.79 44.07
C SER A 30 -68.90 21.86 43.31
N GLU A 31 -69.02 23.10 43.78
CA GLU A 31 -68.30 24.27 43.30
C GLU A 31 -66.77 24.05 43.34
N PRO A 32 -66.01 24.69 42.44
CA PRO A 32 -64.56 24.56 42.41
C PRO A 32 -63.97 25.33 43.58
N GLU A 33 -63.60 24.62 44.66
CA GLU A 33 -62.63 25.13 45.61
C GLU A 33 -61.33 25.44 44.84
N SER A 34 -61.06 26.73 44.63
CA SER A 34 -59.79 27.24 44.13
C SER A 34 -58.73 27.09 45.22
N GLN A 35 -58.36 25.86 45.53
CA GLN A 35 -57.13 25.59 46.25
C GLN A 35 -55.99 25.80 45.28
N GLY A 36 -55.23 26.87 45.50
CA GLY A 36 -53.94 27.11 44.85
C GLY A 36 -52.96 25.99 45.22
N ALA A 37 -53.13 24.83 44.60
CA ALA A 37 -52.16 23.77 44.60
C ALA A 37 -50.95 24.32 43.84
N LYS A 38 -49.94 24.76 44.59
CA LYS A 38 -48.61 25.06 44.05
C LYS A 38 -48.22 23.85 43.21
N GLU A 39 -48.23 24.00 41.89
CA GLU A 39 -47.71 22.97 41.00
C GLU A 39 -46.31 22.63 41.50
N PRO A 40 -46.03 21.36 41.84
CA PRO A 40 -44.71 20.97 42.28
C PRO A 40 -43.71 21.38 41.19
N TRP A 41 -42.77 22.26 41.53
CA TRP A 41 -41.71 22.82 40.66
C TRP A 41 -40.86 21.77 39.92
N HIS A 42 -41.03 20.49 40.24
CA HIS A 42 -40.31 19.35 39.71
C HIS A 42 -41.11 18.52 38.69
N VAL A 43 -42.32 18.96 38.28
CA VAL A 43 -43.10 18.30 37.22
C VAL A 43 -43.07 19.17 35.97
N PHE A 44 -42.43 18.68 34.91
CA PHE A 44 -42.43 19.36 33.62
C PHE A 44 -43.87 19.55 33.14
N THR A 45 -44.17 20.73 32.56
CA THR A 45 -45.51 20.99 32.01
C THR A 45 -45.82 19.96 30.91
N PRO A 46 -47.10 19.59 30.71
CA PRO A 46 -47.50 18.68 29.62
C PRO A 46 -46.98 19.13 28.25
N ARG A 47 -46.88 20.45 28.02
CA ARG A 47 -46.29 21.03 26.81
C ARG A 47 -44.79 20.73 26.69
N GLY A 48 -44.04 20.86 27.77
CA GLY A 48 -42.61 20.55 27.78
C GLY A 48 -42.34 19.06 27.54
N LEU A 49 -43.13 18.16 28.11
CA LEU A 49 -43.04 16.72 27.83
C LEU A 49 -43.37 16.39 26.36
N ALA A 50 -44.38 17.06 25.78
CA ALA A 50 -44.71 16.91 24.37
C ALA A 50 -43.58 17.37 23.45
N ILE A 51 -42.95 18.51 23.75
CA ILE A 51 -41.79 19.02 23.00
C ILE A 51 -40.64 18.01 23.05
N LEU A 52 -40.32 17.48 24.23
CA LEU A 52 -39.25 16.52 24.42
C LEU A 52 -39.48 15.21 23.64
N ASN A 53 -40.72 14.71 23.66
CA ASN A 53 -41.11 13.53 22.90
C ASN A 53 -41.04 13.79 21.38
N THR A 54 -41.53 14.94 20.91
CA THR A 54 -41.45 15.31 19.49
C THR A 54 -40.00 15.47 19.03
N ALA A 55 -39.15 16.14 19.81
CA ALA A 55 -37.73 16.27 19.51
C ALA A 55 -37.04 14.89 19.42
N GLY A 56 -37.33 13.99 20.38
CA GLY A 56 -36.80 12.62 20.34
C GLY A 56 -37.22 11.85 19.08
N ASN A 57 -38.49 11.93 18.69
CA ASN A 57 -39.00 11.26 17.48
C ASN A 57 -38.40 11.87 16.19
N LEU A 58 -38.22 13.19 16.12
CA LEU A 58 -37.56 13.83 14.99
C LEU A 58 -36.10 13.39 14.86
N CYS A 59 -35.36 13.31 15.98
CA CYS A 59 -33.99 12.78 16.00
C CYS A 59 -33.95 11.31 15.54
N ALA A 60 -34.91 10.48 15.98
CA ALA A 60 -34.99 9.07 15.56
C ALA A 60 -35.28 8.92 14.05
N LEU A 61 -36.20 9.72 13.51
CA LEU A 61 -36.51 9.75 12.08
C LEU A 61 -35.31 10.25 11.26
N ALA A 62 -34.64 11.30 11.72
CA ALA A 62 -33.43 11.81 11.09
C ALA A 62 -32.33 10.73 11.09
N ALA A 63 -32.13 10.02 12.21
CA ALA A 63 -31.18 8.92 12.27
C ALA A 63 -31.50 7.82 11.24
N ALA A 64 -32.77 7.44 11.08
CA ALA A 64 -33.20 6.44 10.10
C ALA A 64 -33.01 6.90 8.64
N ALA A 65 -33.02 8.22 8.39
CA ALA A 65 -32.83 8.80 7.07
C ALA A 65 -31.36 9.14 6.73
N THR A 66 -30.43 8.93 7.66
CA THR A 66 -29.03 9.32 7.47
C THR A 66 -28.17 8.10 7.09
N HIS A 67 -27.24 8.28 6.15
CA HIS A 67 -26.29 7.24 5.75
C HIS A 67 -24.92 7.36 6.43
N ASP A 68 -24.56 8.54 6.94
CA ASP A 68 -23.34 8.75 7.72
C ASP A 68 -23.46 8.09 9.10
N HIS A 69 -22.58 7.12 9.35
CA HIS A 69 -22.55 6.37 10.60
C HIS A 69 -22.34 7.26 11.85
N ALA A 70 -21.54 8.34 11.76
CA ALA A 70 -21.32 9.25 12.88
C ALA A 70 -22.59 10.03 13.21
N LEU A 71 -23.25 10.59 12.19
CA LEU A 71 -24.53 11.31 12.36
C LEU A 71 -25.63 10.38 12.88
N VAL A 72 -25.69 9.13 12.42
CA VAL A 72 -26.62 8.11 12.95
C VAL A 72 -26.41 7.91 14.45
N ARG A 73 -25.15 7.84 14.93
CA ARG A 73 -24.88 7.69 16.38
C ARG A 73 -25.26 8.93 17.18
N VAL A 74 -24.98 10.14 16.67
CA VAL A 74 -25.38 11.40 17.33
C VAL A 74 -26.89 11.49 17.47
N LEU A 75 -27.62 11.31 16.36
CA LEU A 75 -29.07 11.47 16.31
C LEU A 75 -29.79 10.37 17.12
N SER A 76 -29.32 9.13 17.06
CA SER A 76 -29.86 8.03 17.87
C SER A 76 -29.59 8.23 19.36
N GLY A 77 -28.40 8.72 19.73
CA GLY A 77 -28.05 9.06 21.11
C GLY A 77 -28.89 10.21 21.66
N ALA A 78 -29.14 11.25 20.85
CA ALA A 78 -30.02 12.36 21.19
C ALA A 78 -31.48 11.92 21.36
N ALA A 79 -31.98 11.06 20.46
CA ALA A 79 -33.32 10.47 20.56
C ALA A 79 -33.49 9.66 21.85
N ALA A 80 -32.54 8.76 22.15
CA ALA A 80 -32.54 7.95 23.38
C ALA A 80 -32.47 8.81 24.65
N SER A 81 -31.70 9.90 24.62
CA SER A 81 -31.61 10.88 25.73
C SER A 81 -32.94 11.61 25.96
N CYS A 82 -33.66 11.96 24.90
CA CYS A 82 -35.00 12.55 24.99
C CYS A 82 -36.01 11.55 25.57
N VAL A 83 -35.98 10.29 25.15
CA VAL A 83 -36.83 9.22 25.69
C VAL A 83 -36.54 8.97 27.18
N ALA A 84 -35.27 8.93 27.57
CA ALA A 84 -34.86 8.79 28.96
C ALA A 84 -35.40 9.95 29.81
N SER A 85 -35.16 11.18 29.35
CA SER A 85 -35.62 12.40 30.00
C SER A 85 -37.15 12.44 30.12
N PHE A 86 -37.88 12.05 29.07
CA PHE A 86 -39.34 12.01 29.08
C PHE A 86 -39.88 11.03 30.15
N ASN A 87 -39.30 9.84 30.23
CA ASN A 87 -39.70 8.82 31.21
C ASN A 87 -39.35 9.20 32.65
N PHE A 88 -38.24 9.90 32.89
CA PHE A 88 -37.86 10.36 34.23
C PHE A 88 -38.67 11.58 34.70
N LEU A 89 -39.10 12.44 33.78
CA LEU A 89 -39.82 13.70 34.08
C LEU A 89 -41.35 13.54 34.15
N MET A 90 -41.89 12.37 33.81
CA MET A 90 -43.33 12.08 33.90
C MET A 90 -43.87 12.07 35.36
N PRO A 91 -45.06 12.65 35.63
CA PRO A 91 -45.68 12.65 36.96
C PRO A 91 -46.24 11.27 37.39
N LYS A 92 -46.41 11.05 38.72
CA LYS A 92 -47.02 9.84 39.33
C LYS A 92 -48.50 9.71 38.86
N PRO A 93 -49.07 8.49 38.66
CA PRO A 93 -48.82 7.24 39.40
C PRO A 93 -47.97 6.14 38.71
N LEU A 94 -47.49 6.33 37.49
CA LEU A 94 -46.87 5.26 36.66
C LEU A 94 -45.34 5.08 36.86
N LYS A 95 -44.78 5.59 37.95
CA LYS A 95 -43.32 5.74 38.10
C LYS A 95 -42.51 4.44 38.16
N GLU A 96 -43.10 3.31 38.56
CA GLU A 96 -42.32 2.06 38.67
C GLU A 96 -41.89 1.51 37.32
N HIS A 97 -42.81 1.38 36.36
CA HIS A 97 -42.48 0.89 35.01
C HIS A 97 -41.72 1.93 34.16
N GLN A 98 -41.96 3.22 34.39
CA GLN A 98 -41.29 4.31 33.67
C GLN A 98 -39.81 4.44 34.02
N LYS A 99 -39.41 4.12 35.26
CA LYS A 99 -37.99 4.08 35.63
C LYS A 99 -37.22 3.06 34.78
N THR A 100 -37.80 1.88 34.56
CA THR A 100 -37.18 0.85 33.72
C THR A 100 -37.02 1.33 32.28
N ALA A 101 -38.06 1.95 31.70
CA ALA A 101 -37.99 2.53 30.36
C ALA A 101 -36.96 3.67 30.25
N GLY A 102 -36.90 4.54 31.27
CA GLY A 102 -35.92 5.63 31.36
C GLY A 102 -34.48 5.11 31.45
N SER A 103 -34.25 4.06 32.27
CA SER A 103 -32.94 3.40 32.39
C SER A 103 -32.49 2.76 31.08
N TRP A 104 -33.39 2.11 30.33
CA TRP A 104 -33.07 1.60 28.99
C TRP A 104 -32.74 2.72 28.01
N GLY A 105 -33.50 3.82 28.03
CA GLY A 105 -33.19 5.01 27.23
C GLY A 105 -31.79 5.57 27.53
N LEU A 106 -31.40 5.61 28.81
CA LEU A 106 -30.06 6.02 29.22
C LEU A 106 -28.97 5.04 28.74
N ALA A 107 -29.20 3.73 28.88
CA ALA A 107 -28.26 2.71 28.41
C ALA A 107 -28.03 2.81 26.89
N PHE A 108 -29.09 3.01 26.10
CA PHE A 108 -28.96 3.23 24.66
C PHE A 108 -28.23 4.52 24.34
N ALA A 109 -28.53 5.63 25.03
CA ALA A 109 -27.82 6.89 24.84
C ALA A 109 -26.31 6.73 25.10
N VAL A 110 -25.94 6.10 26.22
CA VAL A 110 -24.53 5.82 26.56
C VAL A 110 -23.87 4.97 25.48
N LEU A 111 -24.51 3.90 25.02
CA LEU A 111 -23.97 3.04 23.97
C LEU A 111 -23.74 3.81 22.65
N HIS A 112 -24.69 4.65 22.24
CA HIS A 112 -24.55 5.45 21.03
C HIS A 112 -23.42 6.47 21.14
N PHE A 113 -23.30 7.17 22.26
CA PHE A 113 -22.23 8.15 22.46
C PHE A 113 -20.85 7.49 22.67
N ALA A 114 -20.78 6.32 23.29
CA ALA A 114 -19.53 5.55 23.39
C ALA A 114 -19.06 5.10 22.00
N ASN A 115 -19.96 4.58 21.16
CA ASN A 115 -19.64 4.22 19.79
C ASN A 115 -19.26 5.44 18.94
N LEU A 116 -19.91 6.60 19.15
CA LEU A 116 -19.51 7.85 18.51
C LEU A 116 -18.10 8.26 18.95
N ALA A 117 -17.79 8.19 20.24
CA ALA A 117 -16.47 8.52 20.76
C ALA A 117 -15.38 7.60 20.17
N LEU A 118 -15.67 6.30 20.03
CA LEU A 118 -14.78 5.35 19.34
C LEU A 118 -14.59 5.71 17.86
N LEU A 119 -15.67 6.01 17.14
CA LEU A 119 -15.59 6.42 15.73
C LEU A 119 -14.80 7.72 15.56
N LEU A 120 -15.04 8.73 16.40
CA LEU A 120 -14.30 10.00 16.37
C LEU A 120 -12.84 9.81 16.78
N HIS A 121 -12.56 8.89 17.69
CA HIS A 121 -11.21 8.50 18.05
C HIS A 121 -10.50 7.83 16.86
N GLU A 122 -11.16 6.91 16.17
CA GLU A 122 -10.64 6.26 14.96
C GLU A 122 -10.43 7.25 13.81
N GLN A 123 -11.31 8.25 13.64
CA GLN A 123 -11.20 9.29 12.63
C GLN A 123 -10.11 10.31 12.96
N ASN A 124 -9.97 10.73 14.22
CA ASN A 124 -8.89 11.63 14.65
C ASN A 124 -7.52 10.91 14.72
N HIS A 125 -7.53 9.57 14.82
CA HIS A 125 -6.36 8.73 14.53
C HIS A 125 -6.26 8.34 13.05
N GLY A 126 -7.15 8.85 12.20
CA GLY A 126 -7.06 8.78 10.76
C GLY A 126 -5.74 9.41 10.33
N LEU A 127 -4.85 8.56 9.84
CA LEU A 127 -3.52 8.97 9.39
C LEU A 127 -3.69 9.76 8.10
N HIS A 128 -3.75 11.08 8.22
CA HIS A 128 -3.63 11.96 7.07
C HIS A 128 -2.17 11.90 6.61
N LEU A 129 -1.93 11.12 5.55
CA LEU A 129 -0.72 11.25 4.75
C LEU A 129 -0.78 12.60 4.06
N THR A 130 0.36 13.29 3.95
CA THR A 130 0.46 14.45 3.06
C THR A 130 0.38 13.99 1.62
N ASP A 131 0.01 14.85 0.67
CA ASP A 131 -0.05 14.50 -0.77
C ASP A 131 1.23 13.79 -1.26
N GLU A 132 2.41 14.29 -0.85
CA GLU A 132 3.69 13.65 -1.20
C GLU A 132 3.85 12.23 -0.61
N GLN A 133 3.34 12.00 0.60
CA GLN A 133 3.40 10.68 1.25
C GLN A 133 2.38 9.72 0.64
N GLU A 134 1.24 10.24 0.19
CA GLU A 134 0.22 9.48 -0.54
C GLU A 134 0.78 9.02 -1.89
N ASP A 135 1.43 9.90 -2.66
CA ASP A 135 2.08 9.55 -3.93
C ASP A 135 3.13 8.43 -3.74
N ILE A 136 4.00 8.55 -2.74
CA ILE A 136 5.00 7.53 -2.40
C ILE A 136 4.32 6.21 -2.02
N TYR A 137 3.24 6.28 -1.25
CA TYR A 137 2.49 5.12 -0.82
C TYR A 137 1.86 4.38 -2.01
N GLU A 138 1.16 5.09 -2.89
CA GLU A 138 0.46 4.54 -4.05
C GLU A 138 1.43 3.86 -5.01
N HIS A 139 2.56 4.49 -5.32
CA HIS A 139 3.53 3.95 -6.27
C HIS A 139 4.39 2.84 -5.67
N GLY A 140 4.87 3.03 -4.44
CA GLY A 140 5.88 2.17 -3.84
C GLY A 140 5.36 1.00 -3.03
N PHE A 141 4.23 1.18 -2.33
CA PHE A 141 3.86 0.32 -1.20
C PHE A 141 2.48 -0.32 -1.36
N GLN A 142 1.50 0.38 -1.96
CA GLN A 142 0.12 -0.08 -2.10
C GLN A 142 0.01 -1.37 -2.93
N SER A 143 0.74 -1.43 -4.05
CA SER A 143 0.77 -2.59 -4.96
C SER A 143 1.32 -3.86 -4.30
N HIS A 144 2.03 -3.73 -3.18
CA HIS A 144 2.69 -4.82 -2.46
C HIS A 144 1.96 -5.21 -1.15
N GLY A 145 0.73 -4.72 -0.97
CA GLY A 145 -0.12 -5.10 0.17
C GLY A 145 0.17 -4.36 1.48
N VAL A 146 0.99 -3.30 1.45
CA VAL A 146 1.14 -2.40 2.61
C VAL A 146 -0.10 -1.53 2.72
N THR A 147 -0.70 -1.46 3.91
CA THR A 147 -1.86 -0.59 4.17
C THR A 147 -1.42 0.85 4.46
N PRO A 148 -2.27 1.87 4.27
CA PRO A 148 -1.92 3.26 4.62
C PRO A 148 -1.57 3.40 6.11
N ARG A 149 -2.19 2.58 6.96
CA ARG A 149 -1.91 2.53 8.39
C ARG A 149 -0.50 2.04 8.70
N GLN A 150 -0.08 0.97 8.03
CA GLN A 150 1.26 0.43 8.15
C GLN A 150 2.30 1.39 7.57
N PHE A 151 2.02 2.02 6.43
CA PHE A 151 2.92 3.01 5.86
C PHE A 151 3.11 4.21 6.79
N ALA A 152 2.05 4.75 7.37
CA ALA A 152 2.20 5.84 8.33
C ALA A 152 2.90 5.40 9.63
N LYS A 153 2.76 4.12 10.04
CA LYS A 153 3.57 3.54 11.13
C LYS A 153 5.06 3.57 10.78
N LEU A 154 5.43 3.24 9.53
CA LEU A 154 6.81 3.35 9.05
C LEU A 154 7.29 4.80 9.01
N LEU A 155 6.45 5.75 8.58
CA LEU A 155 6.79 7.17 8.63
C LEU A 155 7.09 7.64 10.06
N LYS A 156 6.24 7.22 11.01
CA LYS A 156 6.41 7.48 12.45
C LYS A 156 7.62 6.76 13.06
N ALA A 157 8.19 5.76 12.40
CA ALA A 157 9.40 5.06 12.82
C ALA A 157 10.70 5.86 12.53
N GLY A 158 10.60 7.19 12.43
CA GLY A 158 11.75 8.08 12.24
C GLY A 158 12.13 8.32 10.77
N ALA A 159 11.18 8.22 9.84
CA ALA A 159 11.44 8.50 8.44
C ALA A 159 11.81 9.97 8.23
N THR A 160 12.85 10.22 7.43
CA THR A 160 13.31 11.57 7.09
C THR A 160 13.58 11.68 5.60
N PHE A 161 13.10 12.76 4.98
CA PHE A 161 13.42 13.06 3.58
C PHE A 161 14.77 13.77 3.51
N LYS A 162 15.65 13.30 2.62
CA LYS A 162 16.94 13.94 2.34
C LYS A 162 17.14 14.11 0.84
N ASN A 163 17.58 15.31 0.48
CA ASN A 163 17.96 15.64 -0.89
C ASN A 163 19.47 15.56 -1.01
N TYR A 164 19.93 14.92 -2.07
CA TYR A 164 21.34 14.76 -2.39
C TYR A 164 21.63 15.43 -3.74
N ALA A 165 22.71 16.21 -3.78
CA ALA A 165 23.16 16.87 -4.99
C ALA A 165 23.75 15.84 -5.99
N PRO A 166 23.84 16.17 -7.29
CA PRO A 166 24.47 15.31 -8.27
C PRO A 166 25.88 14.87 -7.87
N GLY A 167 26.15 13.56 -7.87
CA GLY A 167 27.45 13.00 -7.49
C GLY A 167 27.78 13.05 -5.99
N GLU A 168 26.84 13.47 -5.14
CA GLU A 168 27.03 13.47 -3.69
C GLU A 168 27.07 12.03 -3.14
N LYS A 169 28.04 11.75 -2.28
CA LYS A 169 28.18 10.41 -1.68
C LYS A 169 27.17 10.25 -0.53
N ILE A 170 26.25 9.31 -0.70
CA ILE A 170 25.21 8.94 0.27
C ILE A 170 25.79 8.00 1.34
N SER A 171 26.54 6.98 0.92
CA SER A 171 27.17 6.02 1.83
C SER A 171 28.52 5.54 1.30
N GLU A 172 29.39 5.09 2.20
CA GLU A 172 30.74 4.59 1.90
C GLU A 172 30.85 3.10 2.18
N SER A 173 31.53 2.39 1.28
CA SER A 173 31.92 0.99 1.43
C SER A 173 32.71 0.79 2.73
N GLY A 174 32.42 -0.31 3.42
CA GLY A 174 33.02 -0.68 4.70
C GLY A 174 32.38 -0.01 5.93
N ARG A 175 31.57 1.04 5.77
CA ARG A 175 30.83 1.61 6.92
C ARG A 175 29.69 0.69 7.35
N ALA A 176 29.38 0.69 8.65
CA ALA A 176 28.25 -0.05 9.18
C ALA A 176 26.91 0.43 8.60
N VAL A 177 26.01 -0.50 8.31
CA VAL A 177 24.63 -0.18 7.87
C VAL A 177 23.82 0.18 9.11
N ASN A 178 23.47 1.45 9.23
CA ASN A 178 22.67 1.99 10.34
C ASN A 178 21.33 2.61 9.89
N ARG A 179 21.05 2.60 8.59
CA ARG A 179 19.86 3.20 7.99
C ARG A 179 19.36 2.40 6.79
N VAL A 180 18.05 2.47 6.58
CA VAL A 180 17.34 1.96 5.40
C VAL A 180 17.08 3.14 4.47
N LEU A 181 17.35 2.96 3.18
CA LEU A 181 17.25 4.01 2.17
C LEU A 181 16.27 3.59 1.07
N TYR A 182 15.32 4.46 0.76
CA TYR A 182 14.35 4.28 -0.33
C TYR A 182 14.41 5.48 -1.27
N VAL A 183 14.51 5.23 -2.57
CA VAL A 183 14.60 6.29 -3.57
C VAL A 183 13.21 6.79 -3.92
N THR A 184 12.88 8.02 -3.54
CA THR A 184 11.56 8.62 -3.86
C THR A 184 11.60 9.40 -5.18
N GLU A 185 12.73 10.05 -5.49
CA GLU A 185 12.91 10.79 -6.75
C GLU A 185 14.35 10.68 -7.23
N GLY A 186 14.54 10.68 -8.56
CA GLY A 186 15.86 10.62 -9.19
C GLY A 186 16.46 9.21 -9.23
N THR A 187 17.79 9.14 -9.31
CA THR A 187 18.53 7.88 -9.35
C THR A 187 19.73 7.90 -8.42
N CYS A 188 20.13 6.73 -7.93
CA CYS A 188 21.37 6.51 -7.19
C CYS A 188 22.17 5.42 -7.87
N VAL A 189 23.49 5.43 -7.70
CA VAL A 189 24.37 4.37 -8.19
C VAL A 189 25.17 3.79 -7.03
N ALA A 190 25.28 2.46 -7.01
CA ALA A 190 26.32 1.77 -6.27
C ALA A 190 27.57 1.71 -7.14
N GLU A 191 28.67 2.24 -6.64
CA GLU A 191 29.98 2.19 -7.27
C GLU A 191 30.92 1.30 -6.45
N ARG A 192 31.70 0.47 -7.13
CA ARG A 192 32.80 -0.28 -6.51
C ARG A 192 34.13 0.41 -6.76
N ALA A 193 35.15 -0.02 -6.02
CA ALA A 193 36.52 0.46 -6.17
C ALA A 193 36.90 0.55 -7.67
N ALA A 194 37.48 1.70 -8.05
CA ALA A 194 37.73 2.15 -9.44
C ALA A 194 36.56 2.79 -10.21
N GLY A 195 35.48 3.20 -9.53
CA GLY A 195 34.41 4.02 -10.14
C GLY A 195 33.53 3.26 -11.14
N VAL A 196 33.59 1.92 -11.09
CA VAL A 196 32.73 1.07 -11.92
C VAL A 196 31.35 1.01 -11.26
N VAL A 197 30.35 1.56 -11.94
CA VAL A 197 28.95 1.50 -11.51
C VAL A 197 28.50 0.04 -11.54
N SER A 198 28.16 -0.48 -10.37
CA SER A 198 27.72 -1.85 -10.19
C SER A 198 26.19 -1.96 -10.29
N ILE A 199 25.44 -1.06 -9.63
CA ILE A 199 23.95 -1.08 -9.61
C ILE A 199 23.44 0.33 -9.76
N GLU A 200 22.39 0.52 -10.56
CA GLU A 200 21.60 1.75 -10.56
C GLU A 200 20.26 1.50 -9.83
N TYR A 201 19.98 2.33 -8.84
CA TYR A 201 18.73 2.36 -8.10
C TYR A 201 17.89 3.52 -8.64
N HIS A 202 16.71 3.19 -9.12
CA HIS A 202 15.76 4.18 -9.62
C HIS A 202 14.71 4.50 -8.56
N GLN A 203 13.85 5.46 -8.88
CA GLN A 203 12.64 5.74 -8.13
C GLN A 203 11.85 4.46 -7.79
N ASP A 204 11.31 4.49 -6.59
CA ASP A 204 10.49 3.47 -5.94
C ASP A 204 11.23 2.18 -5.56
N VAL A 205 12.55 2.25 -5.35
CA VAL A 205 13.39 1.09 -5.03
C VAL A 205 14.19 1.30 -3.73
N PHE A 206 14.31 0.23 -2.94
CA PHE A 206 15.20 0.18 -1.79
C PHE A 206 16.66 -0.06 -2.19
N ILE A 207 17.57 0.68 -1.55
CA ILE A 207 19.01 0.50 -1.72
C ILE A 207 19.48 -0.65 -0.81
N GLY A 208 20.20 -1.61 -1.40
CA GLY A 208 20.58 -2.86 -0.73
C GLY A 208 19.47 -3.92 -0.77
N THR A 209 19.66 -5.01 -0.03
CA THR A 209 18.73 -6.14 0.07
C THR A 209 18.06 -6.11 1.45
N LEU A 210 16.73 -6.13 1.49
CA LEU A 210 15.95 -6.14 2.73
C LEU A 210 15.82 -7.56 3.30
N TRP A 211 15.72 -7.68 4.63
CA TRP A 211 15.65 -8.96 5.33
C TRP A 211 14.50 -8.98 6.36
N PRO A 212 13.24 -8.89 5.90
CA PRO A 212 12.09 -8.79 6.78
C PRO A 212 11.89 -10.02 7.68
N ALA A 213 12.31 -11.22 7.25
CA ALA A 213 12.27 -12.43 8.07
C ALA A 213 13.22 -12.32 9.28
N VAL A 214 14.46 -11.88 9.04
CA VAL A 214 15.47 -11.67 10.09
C VAL A 214 15.00 -10.62 11.08
N TRP A 215 14.49 -9.48 10.62
CA TRP A 215 13.99 -8.43 11.52
C TRP A 215 12.84 -8.90 12.40
N ARG A 216 11.99 -9.81 11.90
CA ARG A 216 10.91 -10.41 12.67
C ARG A 216 11.44 -11.39 13.72
N ALA A 217 12.37 -12.27 13.35
CA ALA A 217 13.00 -13.21 14.28
C ALA A 217 13.72 -12.44 15.41
N GLU A 218 14.50 -11.41 15.07
CA GLU A 218 15.15 -10.51 16.03
C GLU A 218 14.13 -9.84 16.97
N PHE A 219 12.98 -9.39 16.44
CA PHE A 219 11.94 -8.76 17.24
C PHE A 219 11.24 -9.75 18.21
N LEU A 220 11.02 -10.99 17.77
CA LEU A 220 10.41 -12.04 18.59
C LEU A 220 11.40 -12.67 19.58
N GLY A 221 12.69 -12.40 19.45
CA GLY A 221 13.75 -13.06 20.22
C GLY A 221 13.88 -14.54 19.87
N GLU A 222 13.43 -14.93 18.67
CA GLU A 222 13.59 -16.28 18.17
C GLU A 222 15.06 -16.51 17.81
N PRO A 223 15.64 -17.66 18.18
CA PRO A 223 17.00 -18.00 17.77
C PRO A 223 17.03 -17.98 16.25
N MET A 224 17.93 -17.15 15.70
CA MET A 224 18.12 -17.08 14.26
C MET A 224 18.73 -18.42 13.85
N ASP A 225 17.96 -19.22 13.13
CA ASP A 225 18.50 -20.42 12.50
C ASP A 225 19.36 -19.94 11.32
N GLU A 226 20.66 -19.78 11.54
CA GLU A 226 21.61 -19.39 10.49
C GLU A 226 21.64 -20.40 9.34
N SER A 227 21.21 -21.65 9.57
CA SER A 227 21.08 -22.72 8.57
C SER A 227 19.78 -22.67 7.76
N ALA A 228 18.72 -22.02 8.26
CA ALA A 228 17.39 -22.06 7.61
C ALA A 228 17.29 -21.28 6.28
N GLU A 229 18.32 -20.51 5.88
CA GLU A 229 18.34 -19.87 4.55
C GLU A 229 19.52 -20.31 3.65
N ASP A 230 20.62 -20.85 4.21
CA ASP A 230 21.75 -21.35 3.40
C ASP A 230 21.68 -22.88 3.13
N GLU A 231 20.98 -23.69 3.95
CA GLU A 231 20.91 -25.16 3.82
C GLU A 231 19.52 -25.71 3.45
N GLU A 232 18.41 -25.05 3.83
CA GLU A 232 17.06 -25.66 3.67
C GLU A 232 16.43 -25.58 2.27
N ASP A 233 17.05 -24.92 1.28
CA ASP A 233 16.41 -24.68 -0.03
C ASP A 233 17.29 -24.89 -1.26
N TRP A 234 18.50 -25.45 -1.13
CA TRP A 234 19.35 -25.78 -2.29
C TRP A 234 19.46 -27.28 -2.60
N GLU A 235 19.50 -28.15 -1.59
CA GLU A 235 19.57 -29.61 -1.85
C GLU A 235 18.18 -30.21 -2.16
N ASP A 236 17.13 -29.82 -1.42
CA ASP A 236 15.78 -30.33 -1.66
C ASP A 236 15.13 -29.71 -2.90
N SER A 237 15.32 -28.42 -3.16
CA SER A 237 14.77 -27.76 -4.36
C SER A 237 15.50 -28.11 -5.66
N TRP A 238 16.79 -28.49 -5.61
CA TRP A 238 17.47 -29.06 -6.78
C TRP A 238 17.01 -30.49 -7.08
N LEU A 239 16.82 -31.32 -6.04
CA LEU A 239 16.27 -32.68 -6.17
C LEU A 239 14.82 -32.67 -6.67
N ILE A 240 14.01 -31.70 -6.23
CA ILE A 240 12.63 -31.51 -6.71
C ILE A 240 12.62 -30.95 -8.14
N ALA A 241 13.47 -29.97 -8.48
CA ALA A 241 13.56 -29.43 -9.84
C ALA A 241 14.03 -30.48 -10.88
N GLN A 242 14.88 -31.43 -10.47
CA GLN A 242 15.27 -32.54 -11.34
C GLN A 242 14.15 -33.57 -11.51
N ALA A 243 13.33 -33.80 -10.46
CA ALA A 243 12.13 -34.64 -10.54
C ALA A 243 10.99 -33.99 -11.38
N GLU A 244 10.87 -32.66 -11.35
CA GLU A 244 9.84 -31.89 -12.07
C GLU A 244 10.19 -31.58 -13.53
N SER A 245 11.47 -31.71 -13.92
CA SER A 245 11.91 -31.59 -15.32
C SER A 245 11.25 -32.58 -16.29
N HIS A 246 10.54 -33.58 -15.75
CA HIS A 246 9.77 -34.57 -16.52
C HIS A 246 8.25 -34.35 -16.58
N GLY A 247 7.69 -33.28 -16.01
CA GLY A 247 6.27 -33.00 -16.29
C GLY A 247 5.65 -31.89 -15.46
N LEU A 248 5.12 -30.91 -16.20
CA LEU A 248 4.15 -29.87 -15.82
C LEU A 248 4.73 -28.53 -15.35
N ARG A 249 4.29 -27.48 -16.06
CA ARG A 249 4.47 -26.05 -15.72
C ARG A 249 3.86 -25.76 -14.35
N GLY A 250 4.66 -25.88 -13.30
CA GLY A 250 4.39 -25.31 -11.98
C GLY A 250 4.76 -23.83 -11.95
N ARG A 251 3.87 -22.99 -11.40
CA ARG A 251 4.24 -21.63 -10.94
C ARG A 251 5.26 -21.82 -9.81
N GLY A 252 6.51 -21.42 -10.03
CA GLY A 252 7.50 -21.40 -8.96
C GLY A 252 6.99 -20.57 -7.79
N THR A 253 7.31 -21.00 -6.57
CA THR A 253 6.89 -20.29 -5.36
C THR A 253 7.57 -18.91 -5.29
N SER A 254 6.96 -17.95 -4.58
CA SER A 254 7.55 -16.61 -4.45
C SER A 254 8.95 -16.62 -3.80
N ALA A 255 9.27 -17.68 -3.04
CA ALA A 255 10.58 -17.89 -2.43
C ALA A 255 11.64 -18.26 -3.48
N GLU A 256 11.34 -19.24 -4.35
CA GLU A 256 12.22 -19.63 -5.46
C GLU A 256 12.55 -18.46 -6.39
N LEU A 257 11.54 -17.64 -6.72
CA LEU A 257 11.75 -16.45 -7.55
C LEU A 257 12.70 -15.47 -6.87
N HIS A 258 12.53 -15.22 -5.58
CA HIS A 258 13.40 -14.32 -4.82
C HIS A 258 14.85 -14.83 -4.78
N ALA A 259 15.06 -16.11 -4.47
CA ALA A 259 16.37 -16.73 -4.44
C ALA A 259 17.06 -16.66 -5.82
N MET A 260 16.36 -17.01 -6.89
CA MET A 260 16.88 -16.93 -8.26
C MET A 260 17.26 -15.50 -8.65
N LEU A 261 16.39 -14.51 -8.35
CA LEU A 261 16.67 -13.10 -8.65
C LEU A 261 17.90 -12.60 -7.88
N ARG A 262 18.00 -12.95 -6.59
CA ARG A 262 19.12 -12.56 -5.76
C ARG A 262 20.44 -13.16 -6.27
N THR A 263 20.49 -14.48 -6.47
CA THR A 263 21.68 -15.16 -6.98
C THR A 263 22.08 -14.62 -8.35
N GLY A 264 21.11 -14.41 -9.25
CA GLY A 264 21.39 -13.86 -10.58
C GLY A 264 21.86 -12.40 -10.54
N LEU A 265 21.44 -11.60 -9.56
CA LEU A 265 21.95 -10.25 -9.35
C LEU A 265 23.35 -10.26 -8.73
N GLU A 266 23.59 -11.14 -7.75
CA GLU A 266 24.90 -11.32 -7.12
C GLU A 266 25.94 -11.90 -8.08
N GLU A 267 25.57 -12.79 -9.01
CA GLU A 267 26.48 -13.27 -10.05
C GLU A 267 26.88 -12.13 -11.01
N LYS A 268 25.91 -11.31 -11.41
CA LYS A 268 26.12 -10.21 -12.36
C LYS A 268 26.90 -9.05 -11.76
N VAL A 269 26.60 -8.74 -10.50
CA VAL A 269 27.02 -7.50 -9.88
C VAL A 269 27.94 -7.74 -8.69
N GLY A 270 28.12 -8.97 -8.24
CA GLY A 270 28.79 -9.36 -7.01
C GLY A 270 27.93 -9.16 -5.77
N LYS A 271 28.54 -9.35 -4.60
CA LYS A 271 27.86 -9.25 -3.29
C LYS A 271 27.07 -7.95 -3.12
N LEU A 272 25.81 -8.09 -2.68
CA LEU A 272 24.91 -6.99 -2.36
C LEU A 272 25.06 -6.56 -0.88
N THR A 273 24.73 -5.30 -0.59
CA THR A 273 24.65 -4.84 0.80
C THR A 273 23.42 -5.41 1.47
N ASN A 274 23.61 -6.16 2.56
CA ASN A 274 22.53 -6.66 3.40
C ASN A 274 22.10 -5.58 4.39
N ILE A 275 20.81 -5.22 4.38
CA ILE A 275 20.25 -4.23 5.30
C ILE A 275 19.83 -4.92 6.60
N ARG A 276 20.81 -5.23 7.45
CA ARG A 276 20.59 -5.83 8.77
C ARG A 276 21.64 -5.35 9.77
N ALA A 277 21.35 -5.50 11.07
CA ALA A 277 22.29 -5.11 12.11
C ALA A 277 23.63 -5.85 11.96
N GLY A 278 24.74 -5.18 12.25
CA GLY A 278 26.09 -5.75 12.13
C GLY A 278 26.63 -5.87 10.69
N SER A 279 25.85 -5.55 9.67
CA SER A 279 26.34 -5.54 8.27
C SER A 279 27.03 -4.23 7.92
N ALA A 280 27.86 -4.26 6.87
CA ALA A 280 28.54 -3.09 6.34
C ALA A 280 28.18 -2.89 4.85
N TRP A 281 28.25 -1.64 4.39
CA TRP A 281 28.06 -1.30 2.98
C TRP A 281 29.12 -1.97 2.13
N VAL A 282 28.71 -2.67 1.07
CA VAL A 282 29.65 -3.35 0.16
C VAL A 282 30.20 -2.40 -0.89
N SER A 283 29.42 -1.39 -1.27
CA SER A 283 29.74 -0.41 -2.32
C SER A 283 29.52 1.02 -1.82
N ASP A 284 30.19 1.97 -2.46
CA ASP A 284 29.90 3.39 -2.28
C ASP A 284 28.56 3.68 -2.95
N ILE A 285 27.67 4.38 -2.26
CA ILE A 285 26.37 4.80 -2.82
C ILE A 285 26.47 6.29 -3.13
N VAL A 286 26.23 6.66 -4.38
CA VAL A 286 26.37 8.02 -4.88
C VAL A 286 25.08 8.45 -5.57
N ALA A 287 24.69 9.70 -5.38
CA ALA A 287 23.54 10.28 -6.08
C ALA A 287 23.82 10.40 -7.58
N GLY A 288 22.81 10.08 -8.40
CA GLY A 288 22.91 10.10 -9.86
C GLY A 288 23.16 11.50 -10.44
N PRO A 289 23.29 11.63 -11.77
CA PRO A 289 23.70 12.87 -12.43
C PRO A 289 22.71 14.04 -12.29
N LYS A 290 21.47 13.76 -11.89
CA LYS A 290 20.44 14.78 -11.61
C LYS A 290 20.22 15.03 -10.12
N GLY A 291 21.02 14.38 -9.25
CA GLY A 291 20.71 14.28 -7.83
C GLY A 291 19.56 13.31 -7.57
N CYS A 292 19.22 13.15 -6.30
CA CYS A 292 18.12 12.29 -5.88
C CYS A 292 17.52 12.74 -4.54
N ARG A 293 16.29 12.32 -4.30
CA ARG A 293 15.62 12.44 -3.01
C ARG A 293 15.39 11.06 -2.44
N LEU A 294 15.78 10.89 -1.18
CA LEU A 294 15.67 9.64 -0.45
C LEU A 294 14.76 9.80 0.76
N LEU A 295 14.01 8.75 1.05
CA LEU A 295 13.38 8.53 2.34
C LEU A 295 14.30 7.61 3.17
N GLU A 296 14.80 8.14 4.28
CA GLU A 296 15.74 7.45 5.18
C GLU A 296 15.09 7.09 6.51
N TRP A 297 15.31 5.86 6.97
CA TRP A 297 14.94 5.42 8.31
C TRP A 297 16.15 4.95 9.11
N PRO A 298 16.21 5.20 10.43
CA PRO A 298 17.10 4.47 11.32
C PRO A 298 16.81 2.97 11.25
N LEU A 299 17.86 2.15 11.06
CA LEU A 299 17.70 0.71 10.84
C LEU A 299 16.93 0.03 11.98
N GLY A 300 17.28 0.32 13.24
CA GLY A 300 16.64 -0.31 14.39
C GLY A 300 15.15 0.05 14.54
N SER A 301 14.77 1.29 14.23
CA SER A 301 13.36 1.72 14.28
C SER A 301 12.55 1.08 13.15
N PHE A 302 13.13 1.01 11.95
CA PHE A 302 12.50 0.38 10.79
C PHE A 302 12.33 -1.13 10.98
N SER A 303 13.40 -1.83 11.38
CA SER A 303 13.36 -3.28 11.61
C SER A 303 12.37 -3.65 12.70
N CYS A 304 12.29 -2.88 13.79
CA CYS A 304 11.28 -3.05 14.83
C CYS A 304 9.85 -2.82 14.31
N ALA A 305 9.63 -1.78 13.50
CA ALA A 305 8.31 -1.47 12.95
C ALA A 305 7.80 -2.57 12.00
N VAL A 306 8.68 -3.12 11.16
CA VAL A 306 8.38 -4.24 10.24
C VAL A 306 8.28 -5.56 11.00
N GLY A 307 9.22 -5.86 11.88
CA GLY A 307 9.27 -7.12 12.63
C GLY A 307 8.07 -7.32 13.55
N SER A 308 7.56 -6.23 14.15
CA SER A 308 6.38 -6.26 15.04
C SER A 308 5.05 -6.58 14.35
N ASP A 309 4.97 -6.54 13.00
CA ASP A 309 3.74 -6.79 12.25
C ASP A 309 3.97 -7.87 11.19
N GLU A 310 3.27 -9.01 11.34
CA GLU A 310 3.42 -10.16 10.44
C GLU A 310 2.97 -9.86 9.00
N GLN A 311 1.88 -9.12 8.87
CA GLN A 311 1.35 -8.77 7.54
C GLN A 311 2.29 -7.80 6.85
N LEU A 312 2.86 -6.85 7.59
CA LEU A 312 3.86 -5.93 7.07
C LEU A 312 5.14 -6.67 6.66
N CYS A 313 5.62 -7.60 7.49
CA CYS A 313 6.75 -8.47 7.15
C CYS A 313 6.52 -9.24 5.84
N LYS A 314 5.33 -9.84 5.67
CA LYS A 314 4.92 -10.54 4.44
C LYS A 314 4.87 -9.60 3.23
N ALA A 315 4.31 -8.40 3.38
CA ALA A 315 4.29 -7.38 2.33
C ALA A 315 5.73 -6.99 1.90
N PHE A 316 6.64 -6.80 2.86
CA PHE A 316 8.02 -6.45 2.58
C PHE A 316 8.82 -7.56 1.86
N LYS A 317 8.46 -8.83 2.03
CA LYS A 317 9.02 -9.92 1.19
C LYS A 317 8.66 -9.75 -0.29
N GLN A 318 7.44 -9.26 -0.57
CA GLN A 318 7.01 -8.97 -1.94
C GLN A 318 7.70 -7.73 -2.49
N VAL A 319 7.80 -6.67 -1.68
CA VAL A 319 8.54 -5.45 -2.02
C VAL A 319 9.99 -5.77 -2.40
N GLU A 320 10.67 -6.61 -1.61
CA GLU A 320 12.06 -6.98 -1.91
C GLU A 320 12.19 -7.75 -3.22
N THR A 321 11.33 -8.76 -3.45
CA THR A 321 11.31 -9.52 -4.71
C THR A 321 11.17 -8.59 -5.92
N MET A 322 10.28 -7.60 -5.84
CA MET A 322 10.08 -6.61 -6.91
C MET A 322 11.25 -5.63 -7.04
N CYS A 323 11.85 -5.20 -5.92
CA CYS A 323 13.07 -4.39 -5.93
C CYS A 323 14.22 -5.12 -6.63
N LEU A 324 14.42 -6.41 -6.34
CA LEU A 324 15.42 -7.25 -7.00
C LEU A 324 15.12 -7.41 -8.50
N ALA A 325 13.88 -7.69 -8.87
CA ALA A 325 13.48 -7.76 -10.27
C ALA A 325 13.76 -6.45 -11.01
N SER A 326 13.41 -5.30 -10.43
CA SER A 326 13.67 -3.97 -10.99
C SER A 326 15.16 -3.71 -11.19
N LYS A 327 16.00 -4.02 -10.19
CA LYS A 327 17.46 -3.92 -10.26
C LYS A 327 18.03 -4.79 -11.39
N ILE A 328 17.51 -6.01 -11.58
CA ILE A 328 17.95 -6.92 -12.64
C ILE A 328 17.51 -6.46 -14.03
N VAL A 329 16.25 -6.08 -14.21
CA VAL A 329 15.72 -5.68 -15.52
C VAL A 329 16.47 -4.46 -16.04
N LYS A 330 16.68 -3.46 -15.19
CA LYS A 330 17.38 -2.23 -15.56
C LYS A 330 18.89 -2.46 -15.72
N GLY A 331 19.50 -3.27 -14.86
CA GLY A 331 20.90 -3.69 -15.02
C GLY A 331 21.14 -4.53 -16.28
N ALA A 332 20.19 -5.40 -16.66
CA ALA A 332 20.24 -6.21 -17.88
C ALA A 332 20.13 -5.35 -19.14
N SER A 333 19.31 -4.30 -19.12
CA SER A 333 19.22 -3.33 -20.21
C SER A 333 20.57 -2.65 -20.46
N ARG A 334 21.30 -2.25 -19.39
CA ARG A 334 22.61 -1.61 -19.54
C ARG A 334 23.69 -2.57 -20.09
N LYS A 335 23.80 -3.79 -19.56
CA LYS A 335 24.77 -4.77 -20.10
C LYS A 335 24.46 -5.15 -21.54
N ALA A 336 23.18 -5.21 -21.91
CA ALA A 336 22.80 -5.41 -23.29
C ALA A 336 23.15 -4.21 -24.18
N LEU A 337 23.03 -2.97 -23.67
CA LEU A 337 23.48 -1.76 -24.37
C LEU A 337 25.01 -1.72 -24.51
N GLU A 338 25.77 -2.09 -23.47
CA GLU A 338 27.24 -2.16 -23.51
C GLU A 338 27.71 -3.29 -24.46
N GLY A 339 27.13 -4.49 -24.37
CA GLY A 339 27.44 -5.58 -25.30
C GLY A 339 27.04 -5.24 -26.74
N TYR A 340 25.91 -4.55 -26.94
CA TYR A 340 25.54 -4.04 -28.25
C TYR A 340 26.53 -3.01 -28.77
N ARG A 341 27.01 -2.10 -27.91
CA ARG A 341 28.04 -1.12 -28.26
C ARG A 341 29.34 -1.79 -28.69
N GLU A 342 29.80 -2.83 -28.00
CA GLU A 342 31.01 -3.59 -28.36
C GLU A 342 30.84 -4.30 -29.71
N ILE A 343 29.71 -4.98 -29.92
CA ILE A 343 29.40 -5.65 -31.20
C ILE A 343 29.32 -4.61 -32.32
N LEU A 344 28.65 -3.48 -32.07
CA LEU A 344 28.52 -2.38 -33.03
C LEU A 344 29.89 -1.78 -33.35
N GLN A 345 30.74 -1.55 -32.36
CA GLN A 345 32.11 -1.05 -32.57
C GLN A 345 32.94 -2.01 -33.42
N ALA A 346 32.85 -3.31 -33.15
CA ALA A 346 33.56 -4.34 -33.91
C ALA A 346 33.07 -4.44 -35.36
N MET A 347 31.77 -4.31 -35.60
CA MET A 347 31.21 -4.35 -36.97
C MET A 347 31.44 -3.06 -37.75
N LEU A 348 31.57 -1.92 -37.07
CA LEU A 348 31.81 -0.62 -37.72
C LEU A 348 33.31 -0.30 -37.90
N SER A 349 34.23 -1.12 -37.40
CA SER A 349 35.68 -0.89 -37.53
C SER A 349 36.16 -0.91 -38.97
N ASP A 350 35.50 -1.70 -39.81
CA ASP A 350 35.92 -1.96 -41.19
C ASP A 350 35.33 -0.94 -42.19
N GLU A 351 34.66 0.11 -41.68
CA GLU A 351 33.96 1.17 -42.43
C GLU A 351 32.89 0.69 -43.43
N ARG A 352 32.56 -0.60 -43.39
CA ARG A 352 31.59 -1.30 -44.22
C ARG A 352 30.75 -2.19 -43.34
N LEU A 353 29.46 -2.24 -43.62
CA LEU A 353 28.52 -3.08 -42.92
C LEU A 353 27.80 -3.97 -43.93
N THR A 354 27.99 -5.28 -43.81
CA THR A 354 27.32 -6.25 -44.67
C THR A 354 25.84 -6.41 -44.27
N PRO A 355 24.97 -6.85 -45.19
CA PRO A 355 23.57 -7.12 -44.86
C PRO A 355 23.37 -8.16 -43.74
N GLU A 356 24.31 -9.11 -43.63
CA GLU A 356 24.29 -10.16 -42.61
C GLU A 356 24.61 -9.59 -41.22
N GLU A 357 25.61 -8.71 -41.12
CA GLU A 357 25.95 -7.99 -39.88
C GLU A 357 24.82 -7.06 -39.46
N LYS A 358 24.22 -6.33 -40.40
CA LYS A 358 23.05 -5.48 -40.13
C LYS A 358 21.90 -6.30 -39.55
N LEU A 359 21.59 -7.45 -40.15
CA LEU A 359 20.57 -8.37 -39.66
C LEU A 359 20.91 -8.93 -38.26
N ALA A 360 22.19 -9.22 -37.99
CA ALA A 360 22.64 -9.67 -36.68
C ALA A 360 22.45 -8.58 -35.61
N LEU A 361 22.78 -7.33 -35.92
CA LEU A 361 22.56 -6.17 -35.04
C LEU A 361 21.07 -5.96 -34.77
N ASP A 362 20.21 -6.05 -35.78
CA ASP A 362 18.76 -5.90 -35.62
C ASP A 362 18.15 -7.03 -34.78
N ARG A 363 18.62 -8.27 -34.96
CA ARG A 363 18.23 -9.40 -34.09
C ARG A 363 18.67 -9.19 -32.65
N TYR A 364 19.88 -8.67 -32.44
CA TYR A 364 20.36 -8.36 -31.09
C TYR A 364 19.50 -7.26 -30.46
N ARG A 365 19.21 -6.18 -31.18
CA ARG A 365 18.33 -5.09 -30.72
C ARG A 365 16.93 -5.59 -30.36
N ALA A 366 16.33 -6.42 -31.23
CA ALA A 366 15.01 -7.00 -30.98
C ALA A 366 15.00 -7.94 -29.78
N ARG A 367 16.05 -8.77 -29.62
CA ARG A 367 16.17 -9.71 -28.50
C ARG A 367 16.35 -9.02 -27.16
N HIS A 368 17.05 -7.90 -27.14
CA HIS A 368 17.42 -7.18 -25.93
C HIS A 368 16.61 -5.90 -25.67
N GLY A 369 15.63 -5.60 -26.54
CA GLY A 369 14.76 -4.43 -26.39
C GLY A 369 15.51 -3.10 -26.46
N ILE A 370 16.51 -3.00 -27.34
CA ILE A 370 17.33 -1.78 -27.47
C ILE A 370 16.54 -0.73 -28.25
N PRO A 371 16.22 0.42 -27.62
CA PRO A 371 15.44 1.47 -28.28
C PRO A 371 16.23 2.18 -29.38
N ASP A 372 15.53 2.59 -30.44
CA ASP A 372 16.14 3.24 -31.62
C ASP A 372 16.95 4.48 -31.28
N GLY A 373 16.50 5.27 -30.29
CA GLY A 373 17.21 6.45 -29.83
C GLY A 373 18.61 6.16 -29.27
N GLU A 374 18.78 5.04 -28.56
CA GLU A 374 20.10 4.64 -28.02
C GLU A 374 21.00 4.09 -29.12
N HIS A 375 20.45 3.33 -30.08
CA HIS A 375 21.18 2.90 -31.26
C HIS A 375 21.73 4.08 -32.07
N LEU A 376 20.89 5.10 -32.34
CA LEU A 376 21.30 6.30 -33.09
C LEU A 376 22.41 7.08 -32.38
N LYS A 377 22.32 7.26 -31.06
CA LYS A 377 23.40 7.89 -30.27
C LYS A 377 24.72 7.12 -30.36
N MET A 378 24.67 5.79 -30.33
CA MET A 378 25.87 4.96 -30.45
C MET A 378 26.49 5.07 -31.84
N LEU A 379 25.70 5.07 -32.91
CA LEU A 379 26.18 5.33 -34.27
C LEU A 379 26.89 6.68 -34.36
N GLU A 380 26.26 7.74 -33.83
CA GLU A 380 26.84 9.09 -33.82
C GLU A 380 28.18 9.13 -33.06
N THR A 381 28.26 8.41 -31.93
CA THR A 381 29.50 8.29 -31.13
C THR A 381 30.63 7.64 -31.92
N PHE A 382 30.33 6.71 -32.82
CA PHE A 382 31.30 6.07 -33.71
C PHE A 382 31.51 6.83 -35.02
N GLY A 383 30.90 8.01 -35.19
CA GLY A 383 31.04 8.83 -36.39
C GLY A 383 30.27 8.30 -37.61
N TRP A 384 29.20 7.53 -37.38
CA TRP A 384 28.27 7.04 -38.38
C TRP A 384 26.93 7.77 -38.27
N SER A 385 26.34 8.14 -39.42
CA SER A 385 24.96 8.61 -39.46
C SER A 385 23.98 7.46 -39.67
N SER A 386 22.70 7.67 -39.36
CA SER A 386 21.64 6.71 -39.70
C SER A 386 21.61 6.39 -41.20
N GLU A 387 21.91 7.38 -42.05
CA GLU A 387 21.96 7.18 -43.50
C GLU A 387 23.17 6.32 -43.93
N ASP A 388 24.32 6.49 -43.28
CA ASP A 388 25.51 5.67 -43.54
C ASP A 388 25.27 4.21 -43.14
N PHE A 389 24.61 4.00 -42.00
CA PHE A 389 24.23 2.68 -41.52
C PHE A 389 23.23 1.99 -42.45
N GLU A 390 22.24 2.73 -42.95
CA GLU A 390 21.28 2.21 -43.93
C GLU A 390 21.95 1.86 -45.27
N ALA A 391 22.89 2.69 -45.73
CA ALA A 391 23.67 2.44 -46.94
C ALA A 391 24.74 1.34 -46.79
N GLY A 392 25.04 0.91 -45.56
CA GLY A 392 26.08 -0.08 -45.24
C GLY A 392 27.51 0.40 -45.47
N MET A 393 27.72 1.71 -45.68
CA MET A 393 29.04 2.30 -45.92
C MET A 393 29.09 3.74 -45.43
N ARG A 394 30.20 4.10 -44.80
CA ARG A 394 30.44 5.47 -44.30
C ARG A 394 30.66 6.45 -45.47
N LYS A 395 29.96 7.59 -45.51
CA LYS A 395 30.12 8.64 -46.54
C LYS A 395 31.56 9.07 -46.82
N GLY A 396 32.44 9.11 -45.80
CA GLY A 396 33.86 9.42 -45.96
C GLY A 396 34.61 8.42 -46.85
N PHE A 397 34.24 7.14 -46.78
CA PHE A 397 34.84 6.06 -47.56
C PHE A 397 34.49 6.13 -49.05
N TRP A 398 33.25 6.52 -49.40
CA TRP A 398 32.82 6.77 -50.78
C TRP A 398 33.68 7.83 -51.48
N SER A 399 34.06 8.88 -50.76
CA SER A 399 34.89 9.95 -51.30
C SER A 399 36.30 9.48 -51.65
N SER A 400 36.89 8.59 -50.84
CA SER A 400 38.25 8.06 -51.08
C SER A 400 38.27 7.03 -52.22
N ILE A 401 37.26 6.15 -52.31
CA ILE A 401 37.12 5.21 -53.44
C ILE A 401 36.94 5.98 -54.75
N ARG A 402 36.10 7.01 -54.76
CA ARG A 402 35.85 7.80 -55.97
C ARG A 402 37.11 8.53 -56.42
N GLN A 403 37.91 9.06 -55.50
CA GLN A 403 39.20 9.68 -55.81
C GLN A 403 40.23 8.66 -56.33
N ASN A 404 40.34 7.49 -55.70
CA ASN A 404 41.25 6.41 -56.16
C ASN A 404 40.85 5.87 -57.54
N TRP A 405 39.55 5.74 -57.83
CA TRP A 405 39.05 5.32 -59.14
C TRP A 405 39.30 6.38 -60.22
N LEU A 406 39.11 7.66 -59.89
CA LEU A 406 39.45 8.77 -60.79
C LEU A 406 40.96 8.91 -61.03
N ALA A 407 41.80 8.51 -60.08
CA ALA A 407 43.24 8.49 -60.22
C ALA A 407 43.73 7.31 -61.09
N SER A 408 43.10 6.13 -60.98
CA SER A 408 43.47 4.95 -61.77
C SER A 408 43.04 5.02 -63.24
N HIS A 409 42.05 5.85 -63.59
CA HIS A 409 41.59 6.07 -64.97
C HIS A 409 42.23 7.29 -65.66
N LYS A 410 43.15 7.99 -64.98
CA LYS A 410 43.98 9.06 -65.56
C LYS A 410 45.43 8.64 -65.83
N SER A 411 45.80 7.41 -65.45
CA SER A 411 47.00 6.69 -65.87
C SER A 411 46.67 5.84 -67.09
#